data_AF-A0A7X3MHB6-F1
#
_entry.id   AF-A0A7X3MHB6-F1
#
_cell.length_a   1.000
_cell.length_b   1.000
_cell.length_c   1.000
_cell.angle_alpha   90.00
_cell.angle_beta   90.00
_cell.angle_gamma   90.00
#
_symmetry.space_group_name_H-M   'P 1'
#
loop_
_entity.id
_entity.type
_entity.pdbx_description
1 polymer ?
#
loop_
_entity_poly.entity_id
_entity_poly.type
_entity_poly.pdbx_seq_one_letter_code
_entity_poly.pdbx_strand_id
1 'polypeptide(L)'
;MGRKICTECNTVFEDKVLIDKNSENCLVCGASLRDMDEPQLAPEENDNSLITWYYYCTGRGFYLSDEPLEGYRLEYKFKAPKDLDKAKEILRKEYDSTAFATPSVSTKPEPVVRCPRCGCTSVQLVPKKWSFLTGYRTNSVNRVCVNCKHRW
;
A
#
# COMPACT_ATOMS: atom_id res chain seq x y z
N MET A 1 31.68 -12.48 19.16
CA MET A 1 31.69 -13.04 20.53
C MET A 1 30.27 -12.92 21.05
N GLY A 2 29.54 -14.04 21.12
CA GLY A 2 28.16 -14.05 21.59
C GLY A 2 28.11 -13.80 23.10
N ARG A 3 26.95 -13.34 23.56
CA ARG A 3 26.60 -13.27 24.98
C ARG A 3 25.40 -14.18 25.14
N LYS A 4 25.47 -15.18 26.00
CA LYS A 4 24.32 -16.02 26.34
C LYS A 4 23.61 -15.43 27.56
N ILE A 5 22.29 -15.31 27.46
CA ILE A 5 21.43 -14.79 28.53
C ILE A 5 20.62 -15.96 29.06
N CYS A 6 20.67 -16.20 30.37
CA CYS A 6 19.80 -17.19 31.00
C CYS A 6 18.38 -16.61 31.15
N THR A 7 17.37 -17.26 30.59
CA THR A 7 15.97 -16.80 30.60
C THR A 7 15.30 -16.88 31.98
N GLU A 8 15.79 -17.74 32.88
CA GLU A 8 15.20 -17.95 34.20
C GLU A 8 15.66 -16.91 35.24
N CYS A 9 16.92 -16.47 35.16
CA CYS A 9 17.49 -15.53 36.14
C CYS A 9 18.05 -14.25 35.50
N ASN A 10 17.89 -14.08 34.18
CA ASN A 10 18.36 -12.94 33.39
C ASN A 10 19.85 -12.58 33.57
N THR A 11 20.65 -13.57 33.98
CA THR A 11 22.09 -13.39 34.10
C THR A 11 22.73 -13.49 32.72
N VAL A 12 23.58 -12.52 32.40
CA VAL A 12 24.30 -12.43 31.13
C VAL A 12 25.69 -13.01 31.31
N PHE A 13 26.01 -14.05 30.55
CA PHE A 13 27.33 -14.67 30.53
C PHE A 13 28.03 -14.38 29.21
N GLU A 14 29.35 -14.19 29.28
CA GLU A 14 30.19 -14.22 28.08
C GLU A 14 30.49 -15.68 27.72
N ASP A 15 30.38 -16.01 26.43
CA ASP A 15 30.54 -17.39 25.93
C ASP A 15 31.85 -18.05 26.38
N LYS A 16 32.92 -17.26 26.54
CA LYS A 16 34.23 -17.74 27.00
C LYS A 16 34.18 -18.35 28.40
N VAL A 17 33.39 -17.76 29.30
CA VAL A 17 33.27 -18.22 30.70
C VAL A 17 32.50 -19.53 30.79
N LEU A 18 31.56 -19.76 29.87
CA LEU A 18 30.79 -21.00 29.77
C LEU A 18 31.62 -22.13 29.13
N ILE A 19 32.42 -21.80 28.11
CA ILE A 19 33.30 -22.75 27.42
C ILE A 19 34.44 -23.20 28.35
N ASP A 20 35.06 -22.29 29.10
CA ASP A 20 36.18 -22.61 30.02
C ASP A 20 35.75 -23.55 31.16
N LYS A 21 34.48 -23.51 31.56
CA LYS A 21 33.94 -24.34 32.66
C LYS A 21 33.18 -25.58 32.18
N ASN A 22 33.06 -25.79 30.86
CA ASN A 22 32.30 -26.87 30.24
C ASN A 22 30.89 -27.05 30.84
N SER A 23 30.26 -25.92 31.17
CA SER A 23 28.97 -25.91 31.87
C SER A 23 27.86 -25.54 30.91
N GLU A 24 26.98 -26.51 30.63
CA GLU A 24 25.81 -26.35 29.76
C GLU A 24 24.57 -25.88 30.52
N ASN A 25 24.76 -25.60 31.80
CA ASN A 25 23.74 -25.11 32.72
C ASN A 25 24.18 -23.74 33.25
N CYS A 26 23.21 -22.89 33.56
CA CYS A 26 23.45 -21.60 34.17
C CYS A 26 24.20 -21.79 35.50
N LEU A 27 25.36 -21.14 35.63
CA LEU A 27 26.20 -21.22 36.83
C LEU A 27 25.55 -20.59 38.07
N VAL A 28 24.45 -19.85 37.91
CA VAL A 28 23.76 -19.13 38.98
C VAL A 28 22.50 -19.86 39.45
N CYS A 29 21.65 -20.32 38.53
CA CYS A 29 20.38 -20.98 38.87
C CYS A 29 20.32 -22.47 38.53
N GLY A 30 21.34 -23.03 37.87
CA GLY A 30 21.39 -24.44 37.47
C GLY A 30 20.48 -24.82 36.30
N ALA A 31 19.70 -23.88 35.74
CA ALA A 31 18.82 -24.11 34.61
C ALA A 31 19.59 -24.51 33.34
N SER A 32 19.04 -25.44 32.55
CA SER A 32 19.63 -25.88 31.29
C SER A 32 19.69 -24.73 30.29
N LEU A 33 20.85 -24.51 29.67
CA LEU A 33 21.03 -23.53 28.59
C LEU A 33 20.93 -24.19 27.20
N ARG A 34 20.52 -25.48 27.14
CA ARG A 34 20.51 -26.31 25.92
C ARG A 34 19.23 -26.23 25.07
N ASP A 35 18.13 -25.68 25.58
CA ASP A 35 16.83 -25.75 24.88
C ASP A 35 16.64 -24.69 23.78
N MET A 36 17.71 -24.25 23.11
CA MET A 36 17.61 -23.28 22.00
C MET A 36 18.63 -23.56 20.87
N ASP A 37 19.09 -24.80 20.71
CA ASP A 37 19.84 -25.26 19.52
C ASP A 37 18.93 -26.09 18.59
N GLU A 38 17.68 -25.68 18.44
CA GLU A 38 16.99 -25.87 17.16
C GLU A 38 17.05 -24.51 16.47
N PRO A 39 17.63 -24.38 15.27
CA PRO A 39 17.47 -23.17 14.49
C PRO A 39 15.98 -23.06 14.18
N GLN A 40 15.23 -22.43 15.06
CA GLN A 40 14.04 -21.73 14.66
C GLN A 40 14.53 -20.84 13.52
N LEU A 41 14.12 -21.17 12.29
CA LEU A 41 14.08 -20.18 11.23
C LEU A 41 13.37 -18.99 11.88
N ALA A 42 14.15 -18.01 12.31
CA ALA A 42 13.62 -16.76 12.76
C ALA A 42 12.73 -16.28 11.61
N PRO A 43 11.49 -15.86 11.85
CA PRO A 43 10.87 -14.96 10.91
C PRO A 43 11.77 -13.72 10.95
N GLU A 44 12.59 -13.57 9.91
CA GLU A 44 13.43 -12.41 9.67
C GLU A 44 12.51 -11.22 9.38
N GLU A 45 11.84 -10.75 10.42
CA GLU A 45 11.20 -9.46 10.42
C GLU A 45 12.32 -8.43 10.40
N ASN A 46 12.40 -7.75 9.25
CA ASN A 46 13.07 -6.46 9.04
C ASN A 46 14.46 -6.48 8.39
N ASP A 47 14.56 -7.13 7.23
CA ASP A 47 15.35 -6.59 6.12
C ASP A 47 14.50 -6.55 4.85
N ASN A 48 14.34 -5.34 4.34
CA ASN A 48 13.82 -4.95 3.03
C ASN A 48 14.10 -5.99 1.93
N SER A 49 13.22 -6.99 1.78
CA SER A 49 13.33 -8.06 0.78
C SER A 49 12.97 -7.52 -0.60
N LEU A 50 13.90 -6.73 -1.13
CA LEU A 50 13.90 -6.23 -2.49
C LEU A 50 14.05 -7.42 -3.43
N ILE A 51 12.95 -7.81 -4.06
CA ILE A 51 12.93 -8.83 -5.09
C ILE A 51 13.15 -8.16 -6.44
N THR A 52 13.74 -8.90 -7.38
CA THR A 52 13.90 -8.43 -8.75
C THR A 52 12.60 -8.63 -9.48
N TRP A 53 12.01 -7.53 -9.94
CA TRP A 53 10.80 -7.52 -10.74
C TRP A 53 11.13 -7.32 -12.22
N TYR A 54 10.36 -8.00 -13.05
CA TYR A 54 10.47 -8.00 -14.50
C TYR A 54 9.19 -7.45 -15.11
N TYR A 55 9.33 -6.36 -15.86
CA TYR A 55 8.23 -5.72 -16.57
C TYR A 55 8.25 -6.12 -18.04
N TYR A 56 7.17 -6.75 -18.47
CA TYR A 56 7.01 -7.28 -19.82
C TYR A 56 5.92 -6.53 -20.58
N CYS A 57 6.20 -6.25 -21.85
CA CYS A 57 5.23 -5.77 -22.81
C CYS A 57 4.72 -6.94 -23.64
N THR A 58 3.43 -7.21 -23.51
CA THR A 58 2.71 -8.11 -24.41
C THR A 58 1.98 -7.27 -25.45
N GLY A 59 1.78 -7.77 -26.66
CA GLY A 59 1.06 -7.01 -27.71
C GLY A 59 -0.37 -6.57 -27.35
N ARG A 60 -0.91 -7.00 -26.19
CA ARG A 60 -2.23 -6.62 -25.66
C ARG A 60 -2.18 -5.87 -24.32
N GLY A 61 -1.02 -5.63 -23.73
CA GLY A 61 -0.89 -4.97 -22.44
C GLY A 61 0.40 -5.30 -21.71
N PHE A 62 0.51 -4.86 -20.46
CA PHE A 62 1.74 -4.99 -19.68
C PHE A 62 1.58 -5.96 -18.51
N TYR A 63 2.66 -6.68 -18.20
CA TYR A 63 2.70 -7.67 -17.12
C TYR A 63 3.92 -7.46 -16.22
N LEU A 64 3.76 -7.72 -14.93
CA LEU A 64 4.81 -7.57 -13.92
C LEU A 64 4.95 -8.90 -13.17
N SER A 65 6.15 -9.46 -13.15
CA SER A 65 6.44 -10.75 -12.49
C SER A 65 7.73 -10.67 -11.66
N ASP A 66 7.78 -11.45 -10.60
CA ASP A 66 8.94 -11.70 -9.77
C ASP A 66 9.87 -12.79 -10.35
N GLU A 67 9.40 -13.55 -11.35
CA GLU A 67 10.17 -14.57 -12.04
C GLU A 67 10.47 -14.18 -13.50
N PRO A 68 11.57 -14.68 -14.08
CA PRO A 68 11.85 -14.51 -15.50
C PRO A 68 10.90 -15.37 -16.33
N LEU A 69 10.11 -14.76 -17.23
CA LEU A 69 9.27 -15.48 -18.18
C LEU A 69 9.92 -15.50 -19.56
N GLU A 70 10.09 -16.70 -20.11
CA GLU A 70 10.57 -16.88 -21.49
C GLU A 70 9.42 -16.71 -22.50
N GLY A 71 9.67 -16.00 -23.60
CA GLY A 71 8.70 -15.79 -24.68
C GLY A 71 7.99 -14.43 -24.70
N TYR A 72 8.27 -13.54 -23.73
CA TYR A 72 7.76 -12.16 -23.71
C TYR A 72 8.87 -11.13 -23.95
N ARG A 73 8.51 -9.94 -24.45
CA ARG A 73 9.44 -8.83 -24.60
C ARG A 73 9.63 -8.14 -23.25
N LEU A 74 10.79 -8.38 -22.62
CA LEU A 74 11.20 -7.68 -21.39
C LEU A 74 11.55 -6.21 -21.73
N GLU A 75 10.95 -5.27 -21.02
CA GLU A 75 11.31 -3.85 -21.15
C GLU A 75 12.24 -3.39 -20.02
N TYR A 76 11.87 -3.66 -18.77
CA TYR A 76 12.63 -3.18 -17.60
C TYR A 76 12.82 -4.27 -16.55
N LYS A 77 13.94 -4.15 -15.82
CA LYS A 77 14.26 -4.93 -14.62
C LYS A 77 14.55 -3.95 -13.48
N PHE A 78 13.87 -4.11 -12.35
CA PHE A 78 14.05 -3.22 -11.20
C PHE A 78 13.93 -3.98 -9.89
N LYS A 79 14.49 -3.42 -8.82
CA LYS A 79 14.41 -4.00 -7.47
C LYS A 79 13.31 -3.29 -6.71
N ALA A 80 12.33 -4.04 -6.23
CA ALA A 80 11.23 -3.49 -5.45
C ALA A 80 10.79 -4.49 -4.37
N PRO A 81 10.09 -4.03 -3.33
CA PRO A 81 9.54 -4.91 -2.31
C PRO A 81 8.68 -6.01 -2.94
N LYS A 82 8.53 -7.15 -2.24
CA LYS A 82 7.63 -8.24 -2.67
C LYS A 82 6.17 -7.80 -2.83
N ASP A 83 5.78 -6.66 -2.25
CA ASP A 83 4.45 -6.08 -2.43
C ASP A 83 4.23 -5.61 -3.89
N LEU A 84 3.31 -6.27 -4.59
CA LEU A 84 2.95 -5.97 -5.99
C LEU A 84 2.55 -4.49 -6.19
N ASP A 85 1.82 -3.90 -5.25
CA ASP A 85 1.35 -2.52 -5.35
C ASP A 85 2.49 -1.50 -5.18
N LYS A 86 3.43 -1.77 -4.26
CA LYS A 86 4.63 -0.94 -4.09
C LYS A 86 5.55 -1.06 -5.30
N ALA A 87 5.68 -2.26 -5.88
CA ALA A 87 6.45 -2.47 -7.11
C ALA A 87 5.87 -1.69 -8.29
N LYS A 88 4.54 -1.67 -8.45
CA LYS A 88 3.87 -0.82 -9.45
C LYS A 88 4.08 0.66 -9.19
N GLU A 89 4.07 1.12 -7.94
CA GLU A 89 4.31 2.52 -7.60
C GLU A 89 5.74 2.97 -7.93
N ILE A 90 6.74 2.15 -7.61
CA ILE A 90 8.14 2.40 -7.98
C ILE A 90 8.29 2.45 -9.50
N LEU A 91 7.70 1.49 -10.22
CA LEU A 91 7.72 1.47 -11.68
C LEU A 91 7.11 2.74 -12.28
N ARG A 92 6.01 3.24 -11.71
CA ARG A 92 5.37 4.50 -12.12
C ARG A 92 6.22 5.74 -11.86
N LYS A 93 6.98 5.74 -10.75
CA LYS A 93 7.83 6.88 -10.37
C LYS A 93 9.11 6.95 -11.19
N GLU A 94 9.74 5.81 -11.45
CA GLU A 94 11.10 5.75 -12.00
C GLU A 94 11.16 5.50 -13.51
N TYR A 95 10.20 4.75 -14.07
CA TYR A 95 10.29 4.28 -15.46
C TYR A 95 9.15 4.82 -16.33
N ASP A 96 7.90 4.49 -15.99
CA ASP A 96 6.76 4.85 -16.85
C ASP A 96 5.53 5.23 -16.02
N SER A 97 5.22 6.53 -16.01
CA SER A 97 4.09 7.10 -15.26
C SER A 97 2.72 6.61 -15.76
N THR A 98 2.66 6.04 -16.96
CA THR A 98 1.44 5.50 -17.55
C THR A 98 1.23 4.01 -17.27
N ALA A 99 2.27 3.31 -16.82
CA ALA A 99 2.23 1.87 -16.62
C ALA A 99 1.33 1.46 -15.44
N PHE A 100 0.46 0.49 -15.70
CA PHE A 100 -0.58 0.01 -14.79
C PHE A 100 -1.47 1.11 -14.21
N ALA A 101 -1.57 2.30 -14.83
CA ALA A 101 -2.42 3.37 -14.33
C ALA A 101 -3.83 2.79 -14.07
N THR A 102 -4.15 2.63 -12.79
CA THR A 102 -5.49 2.22 -12.40
C THR A 102 -6.40 3.33 -12.89
N PRO A 103 -7.54 3.05 -13.53
CA PRO A 103 -8.56 4.05 -13.80
C PRO A 103 -9.25 4.46 -12.48
N SER A 104 -8.49 4.61 -11.39
CA SER A 104 -8.96 4.94 -10.04
C SER A 104 -9.26 6.42 -9.87
N VAL A 105 -8.95 7.24 -10.87
CA VAL A 105 -9.54 8.57 -11.00
C VAL A 105 -10.16 8.62 -12.37
N SER A 106 -11.49 8.61 -12.37
CA SER A 106 -12.35 8.80 -13.51
C SER A 106 -11.80 9.90 -14.42
N THR A 107 -11.11 9.54 -15.51
CA THR A 107 -10.90 10.41 -16.68
C THR A 107 -12.21 10.56 -17.47
N LYS A 108 -13.37 10.44 -16.80
CA LYS A 108 -14.54 11.15 -17.29
C LYS A 108 -14.35 12.58 -16.79
N PRO A 109 -14.19 13.58 -17.68
CA PRO A 109 -14.22 14.96 -17.23
C PRO A 109 -15.45 15.11 -16.34
N GLU A 110 -15.26 15.57 -15.11
CA GLU A 110 -16.39 15.84 -14.22
C GLU A 110 -17.42 16.64 -15.02
N PRO A 111 -18.70 16.23 -15.05
CA PRO A 111 -19.68 16.89 -15.89
C PRO A 111 -19.82 18.34 -15.41
N VAL A 112 -19.13 19.25 -16.10
CA VAL A 112 -19.14 20.68 -15.78
C VAL A 112 -20.55 21.17 -16.04
N VAL A 113 -21.33 21.35 -14.97
CA VAL A 113 -22.71 21.85 -15.05
C VAL A 113 -22.66 23.30 -15.51
N ARG A 114 -23.19 23.58 -16.70
CA ARG A 114 -23.28 24.94 -17.25
C ARG A 114 -24.72 25.42 -17.24
N CYS A 115 -24.91 26.70 -16.93
CA CYS A 115 -26.22 27.32 -17.08
C CYS A 115 -26.64 27.34 -18.55
N PRO A 116 -27.86 26.87 -18.91
CA PRO A 116 -28.33 26.87 -20.31
C PRO A 116 -28.51 28.28 -20.88
N ARG A 117 -28.63 29.31 -20.03
CA ARG A 117 -28.90 30.69 -20.46
C ARG A 117 -27.64 31.53 -20.65
N CYS A 118 -26.63 31.36 -19.79
CA CYS A 118 -25.43 32.22 -19.79
C CYS A 118 -24.11 31.44 -19.86
N GLY A 119 -24.14 30.11 -19.84
CA GLY A 119 -22.94 29.28 -19.91
C GLY A 119 -22.07 29.25 -18.65
N CYS A 120 -22.36 30.06 -17.63
CA CYS A 120 -21.59 30.08 -16.39
C CYS A 120 -21.68 28.76 -15.61
N THR A 121 -20.56 28.39 -14.97
CA THR A 121 -20.43 27.19 -14.11
C THR A 121 -20.86 27.45 -12.66
N SER A 122 -21.04 28.72 -12.27
CA SER A 122 -21.47 29.12 -10.93
C SER A 122 -22.97 28.87 -10.73
N VAL A 123 -23.30 27.67 -10.22
CA VAL A 123 -24.67 27.21 -9.96
C VAL A 123 -24.83 26.89 -8.47
N GLN A 124 -25.87 27.44 -7.85
CA GLN A 124 -26.25 27.14 -6.48
C GLN A 124 -27.48 26.24 -6.44
N LEU A 125 -27.46 25.25 -5.54
CA LEU A 125 -28.62 24.42 -5.26
C LEU A 125 -29.48 25.09 -4.20
N VAL A 126 -30.75 25.35 -4.52
CA VAL A 126 -31.70 25.97 -3.60
C VAL A 126 -32.85 25.00 -3.35
N PRO A 127 -33.21 24.70 -2.09
CA PRO A 127 -34.35 23.84 -1.80
C PRO A 127 -35.63 24.46 -2.38
N LYS A 128 -36.45 23.64 -3.03
CA LYS A 128 -37.75 24.09 -3.52
C LYS A 128 -38.62 24.42 -2.31
N LYS A 129 -39.13 25.66 -2.25
CA LYS A 129 -40.06 26.06 -1.19
C LYS A 129 -41.25 25.11 -1.20
N TRP A 130 -41.62 24.65 -0.02
CA TRP A 130 -42.80 23.82 0.20
C TRP A 130 -44.04 24.57 -0.32
N SER A 131 -44.78 23.92 -1.23
CA SER A 131 -46.05 24.44 -1.74
C SER A 131 -47.17 23.66 -1.08
N PHE A 132 -48.17 24.37 -0.57
CA PHE A 132 -49.34 23.79 0.11
C PHE A 132 -50.09 22.77 -0.76
N LEU A 133 -50.04 22.95 -2.09
CA LEU A 133 -50.66 22.06 -3.08
C LEU A 133 -49.89 20.76 -3.34
N THR A 134 -48.59 20.70 -3.03
CA THR A 134 -47.70 19.62 -3.51
C THR A 134 -47.26 18.66 -2.39
N GLY A 135 -47.86 18.77 -1.20
CA GLY A 135 -47.71 17.78 -0.14
C GLY A 135 -46.31 17.71 0.48
N TYR A 136 -46.29 17.17 1.70
CA TYR A 136 -45.11 17.01 2.55
C TYR A 136 -44.22 15.86 2.07
N ARG A 137 -43.45 16.02 0.98
CA ARG A 137 -42.22 15.20 0.67
C ARG A 137 -41.55 15.43 -0.70
N THR A 138 -41.53 16.64 -1.25
CA THR A 138 -40.66 16.91 -2.40
C THR A 138 -39.33 17.51 -1.95
N ASN A 139 -38.36 16.66 -1.57
CA ASN A 139 -36.96 17.04 -1.35
C ASN A 139 -36.27 17.33 -2.70
N SER A 140 -36.90 18.21 -3.47
CA SER A 140 -36.44 18.64 -4.79
C SER A 140 -35.65 19.93 -4.62
N VAL A 141 -34.50 20.00 -5.29
CA VAL A 141 -33.63 21.16 -5.33
C VAL A 141 -33.71 21.78 -6.71
N ASN A 142 -33.78 23.12 -6.80
CA ASN A 142 -33.64 23.84 -8.06
C ASN A 142 -32.18 24.25 -8.23
N ARG A 143 -31.67 24.14 -9.45
CA ARG A 143 -30.36 24.69 -9.82
C ARG A 143 -30.57 26.14 -10.22
N VAL A 144 -29.91 27.06 -9.52
CA VAL A 144 -30.01 28.50 -9.78
C VAL A 144 -28.65 29.01 -10.21
N CYS A 145 -28.57 29.65 -11.37
CA CYS A 145 -27.34 30.32 -11.77
C CYS A 145 -27.15 31.58 -10.92
N VAL A 146 -25.96 31.74 -10.33
CA VAL A 146 -25.61 32.93 -9.52
C VAL A 146 -25.57 34.20 -10.37
N ASN A 147 -25.13 34.09 -11.64
CA ASN A 147 -24.99 35.22 -12.54
C ASN A 147 -26.35 35.72 -13.09
N CYS A 148 -27.08 34.85 -13.80
CA CYS A 148 -28.32 35.24 -14.48
C CYS A 148 -29.61 34.98 -13.69
N LYS A 149 -29.51 34.40 -12.49
CA LYS A 149 -30.65 34.03 -11.60
C LYS A 149 -31.69 33.11 -12.23
N HIS A 150 -31.38 32.51 -13.37
CA HIS A 150 -32.22 31.52 -14.03
C HIS A 150 -32.28 30.23 -13.21
N ARG A 151 -33.46 29.61 -13.15
CA ARG A 151 -33.73 28.41 -12.35
C ARG A 151 -34.13 27.27 -13.28
N TRP A 152 -33.50 26.11 -13.14
CA TRP A 152 -33.79 24.90 -13.90
C TRP A 152 -33.56 23.63 -13.07
#